data_AF-A0A927P0K2-F1
#
_entry.id   AF-A0A927P0K2-F1
#
_cell.length_a   1.000
_cell.length_b   1.000
_cell.length_c   1.000
_cell.angle_alpha   90.00
_cell.angle_beta   90.00
_cell.angle_gamma   90.00
#
_symmetry.space_group_name_H-M   'P 1'
#
loop_
_entity.id
_entity.type
_entity.pdbx_description
1 polymer ?
#
loop_
_entity_poly.entity_id
_entity_poly.type
_entity_poly.pdbx_seq_one_letter_code
_entity_poly.pdbx_strand_id
1 'polypeptide(L)'
;MNDKRQIVNIINFIRACEPRHEMDLLEPVAEQIKLMKKHNLRGTFLLQYDALIRPEYTDLLKTLDPEQFEIGVWFEIVEPLVNKAKIPWTGRFPWDWHVHCGFAQGYTKSQREALIHILYEEFRSVFGYYPRVFGSWIFDSHTARYISDTYGADAFCNCKEQYGTDGYTLWGGYYGQGYYPSRTNIFMPAQTEKEQLPVPVFRMLGSDPVYQYDFGDIENAAGHQAVITLEPVYHEAGGGVPEWIDWYLKENYNGECLSFGYAQAGQENSFGWESMKDGLIYQFAEFERLQKEGRITVEPLGETGRWFKSEYKQTPASAITAHSAWDDPEKRSVWYCSRFYRTNLYADNDTMRIRDLHLFDEQYPDPFEDIVCTANEACYDTLPLADGHLHTANGIPGGLHFRRPDGSTLPCSDMKFTDLENGQAKVDFGTVSILLSEDRMEITAAEDFILENRIVSGVVHTPSILAQSDSRLDLSYNGTKYSVQLESGRFESATAILSENGRITAVFA
;
A
#
# COMPACT_ATOMS: atom_id res chain seq x y z
N MET A 1 -15.37 -3.88 -23.84
CA MET A 1 -14.36 -3.68 -22.79
C MET A 1 -13.99 -5.07 -22.32
N ASN A 2 -12.70 -5.44 -22.36
CA ASN A 2 -12.28 -6.63 -21.62
C ASN A 2 -12.51 -6.31 -20.14
N ASP A 3 -13.40 -7.03 -19.48
CA ASP A 3 -13.68 -6.82 -18.06
C ASP A 3 -12.39 -7.07 -17.27
N LYS A 4 -11.81 -5.99 -16.73
CA LYS A 4 -10.60 -6.05 -15.90
C LYS A 4 -10.94 -6.77 -14.61
N ARG A 5 -10.01 -7.61 -14.14
CA ARG A 5 -10.21 -8.37 -12.91
C ARG A 5 -10.45 -7.44 -11.72
N GLN A 6 -11.38 -7.82 -10.87
CA GLN A 6 -11.73 -7.13 -9.63
C GLN A 6 -11.50 -8.12 -8.49
N ILE A 7 -10.39 -8.00 -7.78
CA ILE A 7 -9.86 -9.06 -6.92
C ILE A 7 -10.02 -8.68 -5.45
N VAL A 8 -10.48 -9.63 -4.64
CA VAL A 8 -10.35 -9.61 -3.18
C VAL A 8 -9.44 -10.76 -2.77
N ASN A 9 -8.37 -10.47 -2.04
CA ASN A 9 -7.67 -11.51 -1.30
C ASN A 9 -8.12 -11.50 0.15
N ILE A 10 -8.70 -12.61 0.62
CA ILE A 10 -8.91 -12.82 2.05
C ILE A 10 -7.61 -13.40 2.61
N ILE A 11 -6.90 -12.61 3.42
CA ILE A 11 -5.65 -12.99 4.06
C ILE A 11 -5.84 -12.87 5.58
N ASN A 12 -5.74 -14.00 6.26
CA ASN A 12 -5.72 -14.07 7.72
C ASN A 12 -4.33 -14.51 8.16
N PHE A 13 -3.76 -13.87 9.17
CA PHE A 13 -2.43 -14.21 9.66
C PHE A 13 -2.48 -14.57 11.13
N ILE A 14 -1.66 -15.56 11.49
CA ILE A 14 -1.84 -16.36 12.70
C ILE A 14 -0.61 -16.22 13.58
N ARG A 15 -0.80 -15.68 14.79
CA ARG A 15 0.17 -15.72 15.89
C ARG A 15 -0.25 -16.73 16.94
N ALA A 16 0.69 -17.24 17.72
CA ALA A 16 0.39 -18.09 18.89
C ALA A 16 0.79 -17.43 20.23
N CYS A 17 1.13 -16.15 20.18
CA CYS A 17 1.46 -15.31 21.32
C CYS A 17 0.82 -13.92 21.17
N GLU A 18 0.16 -13.45 22.23
CA GLU A 18 -0.31 -12.08 22.38
C GLU A 18 0.01 -11.65 23.82
N PRO A 19 1.10 -10.89 24.05
CA PRO A 19 1.55 -10.53 25.40
C PRO A 19 0.83 -9.30 25.96
N ARG A 20 0.05 -8.56 25.16
CA ARG A 20 -0.66 -7.36 25.63
C ARG A 20 -1.83 -7.75 26.54
N HIS A 21 -2.56 -8.81 26.18
CA HIS A 21 -3.74 -9.31 26.91
C HIS A 21 -3.88 -10.83 26.77
N GLU A 22 -4.44 -11.49 27.79
CA GLU A 22 -4.78 -12.91 27.71
C GLU A 22 -6.00 -13.12 26.80
N MET A 23 -5.89 -14.00 25.81
CA MET A 23 -6.97 -14.29 24.87
C MET A 23 -6.82 -15.65 24.19
N ASP A 24 -7.93 -16.16 23.65
CA ASP A 24 -7.92 -17.32 22.76
C ASP A 24 -7.52 -16.89 21.34
N LEU A 25 -6.37 -17.37 20.89
CA LEU A 25 -5.82 -17.08 19.56
C LEU A 25 -6.20 -18.16 18.53
N LEU A 26 -6.74 -19.30 18.95
CA LEU A 26 -7.17 -20.38 18.06
C LEU A 26 -8.63 -20.22 17.62
N GLU A 27 -9.51 -19.75 18.51
CA GLU A 27 -10.92 -19.50 18.20
C GLU A 27 -11.11 -18.61 16.96
N PRO A 28 -10.44 -17.45 16.82
CA PRO A 28 -10.58 -16.60 15.63
C PRO A 28 -10.25 -17.34 14.34
N VAL A 29 -9.19 -18.16 14.34
CA VAL A 29 -8.78 -18.93 13.16
C VAL A 29 -9.86 -19.95 12.79
N ALA A 30 -10.40 -20.66 13.78
CA ALA A 30 -11.47 -21.63 13.56
C ALA A 30 -12.76 -20.98 13.03
N GLU A 31 -13.14 -19.81 13.57
CA GLU A 31 -14.35 -19.08 13.14
C GLU A 31 -14.18 -18.45 11.76
N GLN A 32 -13.01 -17.87 11.44
CA GLN A 32 -12.69 -17.41 10.09
C GLN A 32 -12.81 -18.54 9.07
N ILE A 33 -12.25 -19.73 9.36
CA ILE A 33 -12.39 -20.92 8.49
C ILE A 33 -13.86 -21.31 8.32
N LYS A 34 -14.64 -21.37 9.41
CA LYS A 34 -16.07 -21.72 9.35
C LYS A 34 -16.85 -20.74 8.49
N LEU A 35 -16.59 -19.44 8.64
CA LEU A 35 -17.26 -18.39 7.91
C LEU A 35 -16.91 -18.44 6.41
N MET A 36 -15.64 -18.60 6.07
CA MET A 36 -15.22 -18.78 4.67
C MET A 36 -15.88 -20.02 4.03
N LYS A 37 -15.91 -21.16 4.73
CA LYS A 37 -16.61 -22.38 4.25
C LYS A 37 -18.10 -22.14 4.04
N LYS A 38 -18.76 -21.44 4.97
CA LYS A 38 -20.19 -21.12 4.89
C LYS A 38 -20.52 -20.31 3.63
N HIS A 39 -19.66 -19.36 3.28
CA HIS A 39 -19.84 -18.45 2.14
C HIS A 39 -19.14 -18.94 0.86
N ASN A 40 -18.51 -20.13 0.88
CA ASN A 40 -17.72 -20.69 -0.22
C ASN A 40 -16.68 -19.70 -0.76
N LEU A 41 -15.97 -19.03 0.16
CA LEU A 41 -14.92 -18.06 -0.14
C LEU A 41 -13.55 -18.73 0.00
N ARG A 42 -12.66 -18.41 -0.94
CA ARG A 42 -11.28 -18.90 -0.96
C ARG A 42 -10.35 -17.86 -0.37
N GLY A 43 -9.20 -18.27 0.16
CA GLY A 43 -8.24 -17.32 0.71
C GLY A 43 -7.00 -17.95 1.30
N THR A 44 -6.22 -17.14 1.99
CA THR A 44 -4.87 -17.46 2.44
C THR A 44 -4.76 -17.33 3.96
N PHE A 45 -4.15 -18.33 4.60
CA PHE A 45 -3.73 -18.28 6.00
C PHE A 45 -2.20 -18.22 6.08
N LEU A 46 -1.65 -17.18 6.71
CA LEU A 46 -0.21 -16.98 6.86
C LEU A 46 0.21 -17.27 8.31
N LEU A 47 1.03 -18.29 8.54
CA LEU A 47 1.48 -18.65 9.89
C LEU A 47 2.76 -17.93 10.29
N GLN A 48 2.76 -17.36 11.50
CA GLN A 48 3.98 -17.03 12.22
C GLN A 48 4.66 -18.30 12.74
N TYR A 49 5.98 -18.22 12.96
CA TYR A 49 6.76 -19.38 13.38
C TYR A 49 6.29 -20.01 14.70
N ASP A 50 5.81 -19.22 15.66
CA ASP A 50 5.30 -19.73 16.94
C ASP A 50 4.01 -20.54 16.79
N ALA A 51 3.15 -20.18 15.83
CA ALA A 51 1.97 -20.96 15.44
C ALA A 51 2.36 -22.20 14.63
N LEU A 52 3.37 -22.09 13.76
CA LEU A 52 3.87 -23.21 12.95
C LEU A 52 4.39 -24.39 13.79
N ILE A 53 4.97 -24.14 14.96
CA ILE A 53 5.51 -25.19 15.83
C ILE A 53 4.47 -25.79 16.79
N ARG A 54 3.20 -25.42 16.65
CA ARG A 54 2.10 -25.84 17.54
C ARG A 54 1.10 -26.75 16.81
N PRO A 55 0.89 -27.99 17.28
CA PRO A 55 -0.03 -28.94 16.66
C PRO A 55 -1.47 -28.42 16.55
N GLU A 56 -1.96 -27.65 17.52
CA GLU A 56 -3.34 -27.14 17.51
C GLU A 56 -3.64 -26.24 16.31
N TYR A 57 -2.65 -25.48 15.81
CA TYR A 57 -2.79 -24.68 14.58
C TYR A 57 -2.52 -25.52 13.34
N THR A 58 -1.43 -26.28 13.33
CA THR A 58 -1.01 -27.02 12.13
C THR A 58 -1.94 -28.18 11.78
N ASP A 59 -2.46 -28.90 12.76
CA ASP A 59 -3.42 -29.98 12.54
C ASP A 59 -4.77 -29.43 12.05
N LEU A 60 -5.21 -28.28 12.57
CA LEU A 60 -6.40 -27.58 12.07
C LEU A 60 -6.25 -27.26 10.58
N LEU A 61 -5.15 -26.61 10.19
CA LEU A 61 -4.92 -26.15 8.82
C LEU A 61 -4.65 -27.30 7.84
N LYS A 62 -3.99 -28.39 8.27
CA LYS A 62 -3.78 -29.59 7.44
C LYS A 62 -5.07 -30.28 6.98
N THR A 63 -6.17 -30.08 7.71
CA THR A 63 -7.47 -30.67 7.35
C THR A 63 -8.24 -29.86 6.30
N LEU A 64 -7.74 -28.68 5.93
CA LEU A 64 -8.41 -27.80 4.98
C LEU A 64 -8.21 -28.28 3.56
N ASP A 65 -9.22 -28.00 2.73
CA ASP A 65 -9.15 -28.25 1.30
C ASP A 65 -8.15 -27.28 0.65
N PRO A 66 -7.03 -27.76 0.08
CA PRO A 66 -6.01 -26.90 -0.51
C PRO A 66 -6.51 -26.17 -1.78
N GLU A 67 -7.62 -26.57 -2.38
CA GLU A 67 -8.24 -25.80 -3.47
C GLU A 67 -8.95 -24.54 -2.95
N GLN A 68 -9.36 -24.54 -1.68
CA GLN A 68 -10.07 -23.41 -1.05
C GLN A 68 -9.17 -22.56 -0.16
N PHE A 69 -8.21 -23.19 0.54
CA PHE A 69 -7.37 -22.54 1.54
C PHE A 69 -5.89 -22.69 1.19
N GLU A 70 -5.25 -21.57 0.86
CA GLU A 70 -3.81 -21.48 0.73
C GLU A 70 -3.15 -21.28 2.09
N ILE A 71 -2.01 -21.92 2.31
CA ILE A 71 -1.23 -21.79 3.55
C ILE A 71 0.14 -21.23 3.19
N GLY A 72 0.55 -20.19 3.90
CA GLY A 72 1.86 -19.55 3.74
C GLY A 72 2.43 -19.04 5.04
N VAL A 73 3.33 -18.05 4.94
CA VAL A 73 4.13 -17.57 6.07
C VAL A 73 3.81 -16.11 6.40
N TRP A 74 3.65 -15.82 7.69
CA TRP A 74 3.70 -14.48 8.26
C TRP A 74 5.04 -14.28 8.97
N PHE A 75 5.88 -13.37 8.50
CA PHE A 75 7.25 -13.20 8.96
C PHE A 75 7.43 -11.99 9.86
N GLU A 76 6.87 -12.11 11.05
CA GLU A 76 7.34 -11.40 12.23
C GLU A 76 8.18 -12.36 13.06
N ILE A 77 9.34 -11.89 13.50
CA ILE A 77 10.34 -12.70 14.20
C ILE A 77 9.93 -12.84 15.67
N VAL A 78 10.02 -14.08 16.14
CA VAL A 78 9.63 -14.48 17.49
C VAL A 78 10.77 -15.19 18.19
N GLU A 79 10.77 -15.13 19.52
CA GLU A 79 11.79 -15.74 20.38
C GLU A 79 12.07 -17.22 20.03
N PRO A 80 11.06 -18.09 19.79
CA PRO A 80 11.33 -19.49 19.42
C PRO A 80 12.13 -19.65 18.11
N LEU A 81 11.94 -18.75 17.14
CA LEU A 81 12.64 -18.81 15.85
C LEU A 81 14.11 -18.44 16.03
N VAL A 82 14.40 -17.34 16.73
CA VAL A 82 15.78 -16.89 16.95
C VAL A 82 16.54 -17.84 17.87
N ASN A 83 15.87 -18.43 18.86
CA ASN A 83 16.48 -19.43 19.74
C ASN A 83 16.89 -20.67 18.94
N LYS A 84 16.08 -21.12 17.98
CA LYS A 84 16.45 -22.22 17.08
C LYS A 84 17.62 -21.84 16.16
N ALA A 85 17.70 -20.59 15.75
CA ALA A 85 18.83 -20.04 15.01
C ALA A 85 20.09 -19.78 15.87
N LYS A 86 19.99 -19.96 17.19
CA LYS A 86 21.04 -19.63 18.18
C LYS A 86 21.44 -18.15 18.14
N ILE A 87 20.47 -17.29 17.85
CA ILE A 87 20.58 -15.83 17.89
C ILE A 87 19.96 -15.35 19.21
N PRO A 88 20.60 -14.45 19.98
CA PRO A 88 20.00 -13.89 21.18
C PRO A 88 18.69 -13.14 20.87
N TRP A 89 17.62 -13.46 21.60
CA TRP A 89 16.40 -12.67 21.59
C TRP A 89 16.59 -11.37 22.37
N THR A 90 16.13 -10.26 21.80
CA THR A 90 16.27 -8.91 22.37
C THR A 90 14.93 -8.24 22.70
N GLY A 91 13.81 -8.91 22.40
CA GLY A 91 12.47 -8.41 22.70
C GLY A 91 12.07 -8.58 24.17
N ARG A 92 11.01 -7.89 24.56
CA ARG A 92 10.46 -7.89 25.93
C ARG A 92 9.62 -9.14 26.21
N PHE A 93 9.05 -9.70 25.16
CA PHE A 93 8.10 -10.82 25.19
C PHE A 93 8.47 -11.84 24.11
N PRO A 94 7.91 -13.07 24.11
CA PRO A 94 8.21 -14.06 23.07
C PRO A 94 7.83 -13.65 21.64
N TRP A 95 6.88 -12.72 21.50
CA TRP A 95 6.63 -11.93 20.31
C TRP A 95 6.61 -10.46 20.70
N ASP A 96 7.33 -9.61 19.99
CA ASP A 96 7.42 -8.18 20.27
C ASP A 96 7.27 -7.39 18.97
N TRP A 97 6.40 -6.38 18.97
CA TRP A 97 6.07 -5.57 17.79
C TRP A 97 7.10 -4.47 17.49
N HIS A 98 8.20 -4.36 18.26
CA HIS A 98 9.26 -3.40 17.97
C HIS A 98 10.22 -3.88 16.88
N VAL A 99 10.62 -2.98 15.98
CA VAL A 99 11.39 -3.32 14.77
C VAL A 99 12.74 -4.00 15.05
N HIS A 100 13.49 -3.54 16.05
CA HIS A 100 14.81 -4.12 16.37
C HIS A 100 14.81 -5.62 16.75
N CYS A 101 13.65 -6.22 17.05
CA CYS A 101 13.55 -7.63 17.42
C CYS A 101 12.42 -8.37 16.70
N GLY A 102 11.30 -7.72 16.43
CA GLY A 102 10.13 -8.33 15.78
C GLY A 102 10.22 -8.47 14.26
N PHE A 103 11.23 -7.86 13.62
CA PHE A 103 11.27 -7.75 12.16
C PHE A 103 12.67 -7.95 11.59
N ALA A 104 12.75 -8.30 10.30
CA ALA A 104 13.98 -8.66 9.60
C ALA A 104 15.09 -7.59 9.74
N GLN A 105 14.68 -6.32 9.74
CA GLN A 105 15.54 -5.15 9.87
C GLN A 105 16.39 -5.19 11.15
N GLY A 106 15.90 -5.80 12.23
CA GLY A 106 16.62 -5.98 13.50
C GLY A 106 17.77 -7.00 13.48
N TYR A 107 18.01 -7.66 12.34
CA TYR A 107 18.99 -8.73 12.20
C TYR A 107 19.98 -8.45 11.07
N THR A 108 21.19 -9.05 11.14
CA THR A 108 22.17 -8.98 10.04
C THR A 108 21.70 -9.81 8.84
N LYS A 109 22.23 -9.55 7.64
CA LYS A 109 21.93 -10.33 6.43
C LYS A 109 22.03 -11.85 6.64
N SER A 110 23.12 -12.33 7.23
CA SER A 110 23.32 -13.76 7.50
C SER A 110 22.33 -14.32 8.53
N GLN A 111 21.92 -13.51 9.51
CA GLN A 111 20.88 -13.89 10.45
C GLN A 111 19.50 -13.95 9.77
N ARG A 112 19.16 -12.97 8.94
CA ARG A 112 17.92 -12.97 8.13
C ARG A 112 17.81 -14.25 7.29
N GLU A 113 18.88 -14.60 6.57
CA GLU A 113 18.94 -15.83 5.77
C GLU A 113 18.76 -17.10 6.63
N ALA A 114 19.43 -17.18 7.78
CA ALA A 114 19.32 -18.32 8.69
C ALA A 114 17.90 -18.48 9.26
N LEU A 115 17.26 -17.38 9.65
CA LEU A 115 15.88 -17.36 10.16
C LEU A 115 14.89 -17.82 9.09
N ILE A 116 15.02 -17.31 7.85
CA ILE A 116 14.20 -17.76 6.72
C ILE A 116 14.42 -19.24 6.43
N HIS A 117 15.67 -19.71 6.40
CA HIS A 117 15.96 -21.11 6.15
C HIS A 117 15.31 -22.03 7.18
N ILE A 118 15.44 -21.71 8.46
CA ILE A 118 14.81 -22.49 9.55
C ILE A 118 13.30 -22.50 9.41
N LEU A 119 12.70 -21.33 9.16
CA LEU A 119 11.25 -21.21 8.98
C LEU A 119 10.74 -22.02 7.79
N TYR A 120 11.42 -21.95 6.64
CA TYR A 120 11.02 -22.66 5.42
C TYR A 120 11.22 -24.18 5.54
N GLU A 121 12.30 -24.65 6.16
CA GLU A 121 12.49 -26.08 6.44
C GLU A 121 11.44 -26.62 7.41
N GLU A 122 11.10 -25.87 8.46
CA GLU A 122 10.06 -26.26 9.40
C GLU A 122 8.68 -26.26 8.73
N PHE A 123 8.39 -25.26 7.90
CA PHE A 123 7.14 -25.22 7.14
C PHE A 123 7.03 -26.45 6.23
N ARG A 124 8.10 -26.79 5.52
CA ARG A 124 8.15 -27.96 4.65
C ARG A 124 8.02 -29.27 5.43
N SER A 125 8.59 -29.37 6.63
CA SER A 125 8.46 -30.58 7.45
C SER A 125 7.02 -30.81 7.91
N VAL A 126 6.26 -29.73 8.14
CA VAL A 126 4.86 -29.76 8.56
C VAL A 126 3.92 -30.00 7.37
N PHE A 127 4.04 -29.24 6.29
CA PHE A 127 3.08 -29.23 5.19
C PHE A 127 3.53 -30.01 3.94
N GLY A 128 4.78 -30.44 3.87
CA GLY A 128 5.33 -31.23 2.77
C GLY A 128 5.84 -30.43 1.57
N TYR A 129 5.71 -29.10 1.58
CA TYR A 129 6.15 -28.20 0.51
C TYR A 129 6.72 -26.90 1.09
N TYR A 130 7.54 -26.16 0.32
CA TYR A 130 7.96 -24.81 0.73
C TYR A 130 6.83 -23.80 0.46
N PRO A 131 6.60 -22.84 1.36
CA PRO A 131 5.54 -21.85 1.19
C PRO A 131 5.76 -21.04 -0.08
N ARG A 132 4.66 -20.69 -0.77
CA ARG A 132 4.69 -19.92 -2.02
C ARG A 132 4.25 -18.48 -1.85
N VAL A 133 3.68 -18.15 -0.70
CA VAL A 133 3.27 -16.79 -0.33
C VAL A 133 3.86 -16.43 1.02
N PHE A 134 4.23 -15.17 1.14
CA PHE A 134 4.93 -14.63 2.31
C PHE A 134 4.43 -13.22 2.59
N GLY A 135 4.10 -12.94 3.85
CA GLY A 135 3.68 -11.62 4.28
C GLY A 135 4.39 -11.19 5.55
N SER A 136 4.53 -9.89 5.73
CA SER A 136 4.89 -9.25 7.00
C SER A 136 4.55 -7.76 6.88
N TRP A 137 4.31 -7.05 7.98
CA TRP A 137 4.04 -5.62 7.91
C TRP A 137 5.15 -4.85 7.22
N ILE A 138 6.40 -5.16 7.58
CA ILE A 138 7.61 -4.68 6.91
C ILE A 138 8.63 -5.81 6.76
N PHE A 139 9.38 -5.79 5.67
CA PHE A 139 10.55 -6.63 5.44
C PHE A 139 11.48 -5.91 4.47
N ASP A 140 12.73 -6.34 4.41
CA ASP A 140 13.78 -5.67 3.63
C ASP A 140 14.08 -6.39 2.30
N SER A 141 14.78 -5.66 1.44
CA SER A 141 15.17 -6.12 0.11
C SER A 141 16.08 -7.34 0.13
N HIS A 142 16.98 -7.47 1.11
CA HIS A 142 17.83 -8.64 1.22
C HIS A 142 17.04 -9.90 1.54
N THR A 143 16.12 -9.82 2.50
CA THR A 143 15.20 -10.91 2.83
C THR A 143 14.36 -11.32 1.61
N ALA A 144 13.78 -10.35 0.90
CA ALA A 144 12.97 -10.60 -0.29
C ALA A 144 13.75 -11.28 -1.42
N ARG A 145 14.99 -10.80 -1.71
CA ARG A 145 15.89 -11.42 -2.70
C ARG A 145 16.24 -12.85 -2.30
N TYR A 146 16.62 -13.07 -1.04
CA TYR A 146 16.98 -14.41 -0.57
C TYR A 146 15.83 -15.42 -0.74
N ILE A 147 14.61 -15.04 -0.36
CA ILE A 147 13.41 -15.86 -0.55
C ILE A 147 13.18 -16.16 -2.04
N SER A 148 13.13 -15.11 -2.85
CA SER A 148 12.87 -15.21 -4.29
C SER A 148 13.90 -16.12 -4.99
N ASP A 149 15.18 -15.90 -4.73
CA ASP A 149 16.26 -16.57 -5.47
C ASP A 149 16.50 -18.00 -4.98
N THR A 150 16.19 -18.30 -3.70
CA THR A 150 16.47 -19.62 -3.08
C THR A 150 15.27 -20.55 -3.12
N TYR A 151 14.08 -20.06 -2.76
CA TYR A 151 12.86 -20.88 -2.61
C TYR A 151 11.83 -20.59 -3.71
N GLY A 152 11.90 -19.40 -4.31
CA GLY A 152 10.86 -18.87 -5.17
C GLY A 152 9.61 -18.47 -4.36
N ALA A 153 8.82 -17.56 -4.93
CA ALA A 153 7.52 -17.18 -4.40
C ALA A 153 6.58 -16.79 -5.54
N ASP A 154 5.29 -16.90 -5.29
CA ASP A 154 4.23 -16.49 -6.19
C ASP A 154 3.82 -15.05 -5.91
N ALA A 155 3.78 -14.64 -4.64
CA ALA A 155 3.48 -13.27 -4.22
C ALA A 155 4.02 -12.99 -2.80
N PHE A 156 4.28 -11.71 -2.56
CA PHE A 156 4.45 -11.13 -1.24
C PHE A 156 3.29 -10.21 -0.89
N CYS A 157 3.07 -9.96 0.39
CA CYS A 157 2.17 -8.90 0.85
C CYS A 157 2.77 -8.13 2.03
N ASN A 158 2.52 -6.82 2.07
CA ASN A 158 3.03 -5.95 3.14
C ASN A 158 1.99 -4.94 3.61
N CYS A 159 2.33 -4.19 4.66
CA CYS A 159 1.44 -3.19 5.24
C CYS A 159 0.94 -2.19 4.19
N LYS A 160 -0.24 -1.63 4.42
CA LYS A 160 -0.76 -0.48 3.68
C LYS A 160 0.18 0.73 3.76
N GLU A 161 -0.16 1.77 3.02
CA GLU A 161 0.40 3.09 3.23
C GLU A 161 0.05 3.60 4.64
N GLN A 162 1.05 3.95 5.44
CA GLN A 162 0.81 4.48 6.80
C GLN A 162 1.97 5.32 7.32
N TYR A 163 1.64 6.30 8.16
CA TYR A 163 2.60 7.18 8.82
C TYR A 163 2.48 7.10 10.34
N GLY A 164 3.59 6.77 11.01
CA GLY A 164 3.70 6.81 12.47
C GLY A 164 2.77 5.84 13.22
N THR A 165 2.34 4.74 12.58
CA THR A 165 1.42 3.74 13.17
C THR A 165 2.19 2.46 13.50
N ASP A 166 1.88 1.83 14.63
CA ASP A 166 2.44 0.53 15.07
C ASP A 166 3.98 0.40 15.12
N GLY A 167 4.68 1.54 15.14
CA GLY A 167 6.14 1.59 15.15
C GLY A 167 6.78 1.40 13.78
N TYR A 168 6.06 1.57 12.68
CA TYR A 168 6.67 1.60 11.35
C TYR A 168 5.91 2.50 10.37
N THR A 169 6.68 3.19 9.53
CA THR A 169 6.20 4.09 8.50
C THR A 169 6.54 3.51 7.13
N LEU A 170 5.52 3.41 6.27
CA LEU A 170 5.68 3.13 4.84
C LEU A 170 4.99 4.28 4.11
N TRP A 171 5.80 5.22 3.60
CA TRP A 171 5.30 6.51 3.13
C TRP A 171 5.83 6.92 1.75
N GLY A 172 4.97 7.27 0.81
CA GLY A 172 5.36 7.58 -0.55
C GLY A 172 5.29 6.41 -1.54
N GLY A 173 5.00 5.18 -1.11
CA GLY A 173 5.00 3.97 -1.95
C GLY A 173 3.73 3.74 -2.75
N TYR A 174 3.53 2.54 -3.30
CA TYR A 174 2.26 2.19 -3.94
C TYR A 174 1.10 2.32 -2.94
N TYR A 175 0.10 3.13 -3.27
CA TYR A 175 -1.02 3.39 -2.38
C TYR A 175 -1.90 2.13 -2.17
N GLY A 176 -2.06 1.32 -3.23
CA GLY A 176 -2.82 0.07 -3.22
C GLY A 176 -2.37 -0.88 -4.33
N GLN A 177 -3.14 -1.95 -4.56
CA GLN A 177 -2.88 -2.98 -5.58
C GLN A 177 -1.52 -3.68 -5.40
N GLY A 178 -0.85 -4.06 -6.49
CA GLY A 178 0.41 -4.77 -6.45
C GLY A 178 1.41 -4.30 -7.51
N TYR A 179 2.69 -4.49 -7.20
CA TYR A 179 3.80 -4.02 -8.02
C TYR A 179 4.95 -5.03 -7.99
N TYR A 180 5.79 -5.03 -9.02
CA TYR A 180 7.11 -5.66 -8.93
C TYR A 180 8.09 -4.68 -8.27
N PRO A 181 8.69 -5.07 -7.15
CA PRO A 181 9.64 -4.22 -6.46
C PRO A 181 11.02 -4.24 -7.14
N SER A 182 11.80 -3.19 -6.91
CA SER A 182 13.23 -3.14 -7.21
C SER A 182 13.98 -4.13 -6.33
N ARG A 183 15.02 -4.75 -6.88
CA ARG A 183 15.98 -5.56 -6.13
C ARG A 183 16.79 -4.72 -5.14
N THR A 184 16.93 -3.41 -5.41
CA THR A 184 17.62 -2.45 -4.53
C THR A 184 16.77 -2.07 -3.32
N ASN A 185 15.47 -1.85 -3.53
CA ASN A 185 14.53 -1.41 -2.51
C ASN A 185 13.14 -2.00 -2.74
N ILE A 186 12.71 -2.86 -1.82
CA ILE A 186 11.44 -3.58 -1.83
C ILE A 186 10.22 -2.65 -1.80
N PHE A 187 10.40 -1.42 -1.30
CA PHE A 187 9.35 -0.40 -1.27
C PHE A 187 9.25 0.40 -2.58
N MET A 188 10.29 0.36 -3.42
CA MET A 188 10.29 1.00 -4.74
C MET A 188 9.84 0.01 -5.82
N PRO A 189 9.01 0.41 -6.80
CA PRO A 189 8.82 -0.39 -8.00
C PRO A 189 10.10 -0.47 -8.83
N ALA A 190 10.30 -1.57 -9.54
CA ALA A 190 11.36 -1.67 -10.54
C ALA A 190 10.99 -0.90 -11.80
N GLN A 191 11.93 -0.10 -12.31
CA GLN A 191 11.80 0.60 -13.59
C GLN A 191 12.31 -0.28 -14.74
N THR A 192 13.28 -1.17 -14.50
CA THR A 192 13.87 -2.06 -15.50
C THR A 192 13.70 -3.53 -15.15
N GLU A 193 13.63 -4.41 -16.16
CA GLU A 193 13.60 -5.86 -15.95
C GLU A 193 14.82 -6.39 -15.21
N LYS A 194 15.96 -5.71 -15.33
CA LYS A 194 17.23 -6.10 -14.69
C LYS A 194 17.16 -5.92 -13.18
N GLU A 195 16.62 -4.80 -12.73
CA GLU A 195 16.48 -4.50 -11.30
C GLU A 195 15.14 -5.00 -10.74
N GLN A 196 14.35 -5.75 -11.51
CA GLN A 196 13.07 -6.29 -11.06
C GLN A 196 13.23 -7.57 -10.23
N LEU A 197 12.60 -7.62 -9.06
CA LEU A 197 12.36 -8.88 -8.36
C LEU A 197 11.20 -9.62 -9.04
N PRO A 198 11.33 -10.91 -9.41
CA PRO A 198 10.30 -11.64 -10.15
C PRO A 198 9.14 -12.15 -9.26
N VAL A 199 8.82 -11.41 -8.20
CA VAL A 199 7.77 -11.70 -7.22
C VAL A 199 7.03 -10.39 -6.93
N PRO A 200 5.73 -10.28 -7.25
CA PRO A 200 4.96 -9.08 -6.96
C PRO A 200 4.68 -8.94 -5.46
N VAL A 201 4.63 -7.69 -4.98
CA VAL A 201 4.19 -7.31 -3.64
C VAL A 201 2.79 -6.72 -3.75
N PHE A 202 1.85 -7.21 -2.95
CA PHE A 202 0.49 -6.66 -2.85
C PHE A 202 0.29 -5.92 -1.52
N ARG A 203 -0.26 -4.70 -1.61
CA ARG A 203 -0.52 -3.84 -0.44
C ARG A 203 -1.74 -4.37 0.32
N MET A 204 -1.60 -4.63 1.61
CA MET A 204 -2.68 -5.13 2.45
C MET A 204 -3.63 -4.03 2.91
N LEU A 205 -4.73 -4.44 3.53
CA LEU A 205 -5.71 -3.65 4.27
C LEU A 205 -6.33 -2.56 3.41
N GLY A 206 -7.35 -2.92 2.61
CA GLY A 206 -7.99 -2.00 1.68
C GLY A 206 -8.34 -0.65 2.33
N SER A 207 -7.55 0.37 2.01
CA SER A 207 -7.61 1.70 2.63
C SER A 207 -8.69 2.57 2.00
N ASP A 208 -9.33 3.42 2.81
CA ASP A 208 -10.26 4.43 2.32
C ASP A 208 -9.58 5.33 1.27
N PRO A 209 -9.98 5.30 -0.02
CA PRO A 209 -9.29 6.03 -1.08
C PRO A 209 -9.46 7.55 -0.97
N VAL A 210 -10.39 8.04 -0.14
CA VAL A 210 -10.67 9.46 0.06
C VAL A 210 -10.00 9.94 1.34
N TYR A 211 -10.29 9.33 2.50
CA TYR A 211 -9.87 9.86 3.79
C TYR A 211 -8.52 9.36 4.28
N GLN A 212 -8.16 8.08 4.10
CA GLN A 212 -7.02 7.45 4.81
C GLN A 212 -5.74 8.30 4.73
N TYR A 213 -5.42 8.84 3.55
CA TYR A 213 -4.15 9.50 3.27
C TYR A 213 -3.81 10.67 4.21
N ASP A 214 -4.77 11.56 4.48
CA ASP A 214 -4.58 12.68 5.38
C ASP A 214 -5.57 12.63 6.56
N PHE A 215 -5.99 11.42 6.93
CA PHE A 215 -6.86 11.22 8.09
C PHE A 215 -6.09 11.47 9.39
N GLY A 216 -6.35 12.62 10.00
CA GLY A 216 -5.65 13.06 11.20
C GLY A 216 -5.81 14.56 11.46
N ASP A 217 -4.95 15.10 12.32
CA ASP A 217 -4.98 16.49 12.74
C ASP A 217 -4.36 17.42 11.69
N ILE A 218 -5.17 18.34 11.14
CA ILE A 218 -4.73 19.36 10.16
C ILE A 218 -4.17 20.63 10.81
N GLU A 219 -4.37 20.82 12.12
CA GLU A 219 -3.90 21.99 12.85
C GLU A 219 -2.41 21.85 13.20
N ASN A 220 -1.98 20.64 13.54
CA ASN A 220 -0.60 20.33 13.89
C ASN A 220 0.14 19.66 12.73
N ALA A 221 1.47 19.77 12.71
CA ALA A 221 2.28 18.99 11.78
C ALA A 221 2.04 17.49 12.02
N ALA A 222 1.83 16.74 10.94
CA ALA A 222 1.49 15.32 11.00
C ALA A 222 2.56 14.52 11.76
N GLY A 223 2.20 14.01 12.94
CA GLY A 223 3.02 13.07 13.72
C GLY A 223 2.52 11.63 13.68
N HIS A 224 1.27 11.42 13.27
CA HIS A 224 0.61 10.12 13.17
C HIS A 224 -0.62 10.23 12.25
N GLN A 225 -0.83 9.23 11.42
CA GLN A 225 -2.02 9.07 10.57
C GLN A 225 -2.98 8.07 11.24
N ALA A 226 -4.24 8.46 11.42
CA ALA A 226 -5.26 7.53 11.90
C ALA A 226 -5.65 6.52 10.80
N VAL A 227 -6.44 5.49 11.16
CA VAL A 227 -6.68 4.34 10.28
C VAL A 227 -8.17 4.18 9.94
N ILE A 228 -8.47 4.10 8.65
CA ILE A 228 -9.75 3.75 8.04
C ILE A 228 -9.47 2.75 6.90
N THR A 229 -9.75 1.48 7.16
CA THR A 229 -9.46 0.36 6.25
C THR A 229 -10.56 -0.68 6.30
N LEU A 230 -10.48 -1.70 5.45
CA LEU A 230 -11.32 -2.90 5.50
C LEU A 230 -11.12 -3.79 6.75
N GLU A 231 -10.29 -3.40 7.70
CA GLU A 231 -10.13 -4.16 8.95
C GLU A 231 -11.47 -4.24 9.72
N PRO A 232 -12.00 -5.44 10.00
CA PRO A 232 -13.31 -5.65 10.64
C PRO A 232 -13.47 -5.08 12.06
N VAL A 233 -12.37 -4.66 12.68
CA VAL A 233 -12.32 -4.20 14.09
C VAL A 233 -12.54 -2.69 14.24
N TYR A 234 -12.61 -1.94 13.14
CA TYR A 234 -12.87 -0.50 13.19
C TYR A 234 -14.37 -0.21 13.09
N HIS A 235 -14.95 0.20 14.22
CA HIS A 235 -16.39 0.41 14.38
C HIS A 235 -16.84 1.86 14.22
N GLU A 236 -15.91 2.81 14.11
CA GLU A 236 -16.23 4.24 13.90
C GLU A 236 -16.27 4.59 12.41
N ALA A 237 -15.25 4.15 11.66
CA ALA A 237 -15.17 4.19 10.20
C ALA A 237 -14.27 3.03 9.74
N GLY A 238 -14.63 2.35 8.65
CA GLY A 238 -13.88 1.20 8.13
C GLY A 238 -14.65 -0.11 8.12
N GLY A 239 -13.92 -1.23 8.12
CA GLY A 239 -14.41 -2.58 7.86
C GLY A 239 -15.33 -3.18 8.93
N GLY A 240 -15.56 -2.49 10.04
CA GLY A 240 -16.58 -2.83 11.03
C GLY A 240 -17.90 -2.08 10.85
N VAL A 241 -18.01 -1.17 9.87
CA VAL A 241 -19.18 -0.31 9.63
C VAL A 241 -19.86 -0.68 8.30
N PRO A 242 -21.07 -1.28 8.32
CA PRO A 242 -21.79 -1.70 7.11
C PRO A 242 -21.91 -0.64 6.01
N GLU A 243 -22.28 0.59 6.35
CA GLU A 243 -22.45 1.68 5.39
C GLU A 243 -21.13 2.05 4.71
N TRP A 244 -20.02 2.03 5.45
CA TRP A 244 -18.69 2.25 4.90
C TRP A 244 -18.27 1.09 4.00
N ILE A 245 -18.54 -0.17 4.39
CA ILE A 245 -18.22 -1.36 3.60
C ILE A 245 -18.95 -1.32 2.26
N ASP A 246 -20.26 -1.02 2.27
CA ASP A 246 -21.07 -0.92 1.05
C ASP A 246 -20.54 0.16 0.11
N TRP A 247 -20.19 1.33 0.65
CA TRP A 247 -19.57 2.41 -0.11
C TRP A 247 -18.21 2.00 -0.66
N TYR A 248 -17.33 1.44 0.17
CA TYR A 248 -15.98 1.07 -0.22
C TYR A 248 -16.00 0.04 -1.36
N LEU A 249 -16.82 -1.00 -1.24
CA LEU A 249 -16.95 -2.03 -2.28
C LEU A 249 -17.60 -1.49 -3.55
N LYS A 250 -18.48 -0.50 -3.43
CA LYS A 250 -19.05 0.20 -4.59
C LYS A 250 -17.99 1.00 -5.33
N GLU A 251 -17.21 1.82 -4.64
CA GLU A 251 -16.19 2.68 -5.26
C GLU A 251 -14.98 1.88 -5.75
N ASN A 252 -14.39 1.02 -4.91
CA ASN A 252 -13.20 0.25 -5.26
C ASN A 252 -13.43 -0.77 -6.41
N TYR A 253 -14.67 -1.23 -6.60
CA TYR A 253 -15.08 -2.15 -7.66
C TYR A 253 -16.17 -1.55 -8.57
N ASN A 254 -16.03 -0.26 -8.89
CA ASN A 254 -16.88 0.46 -9.85
C ASN A 254 -16.52 0.19 -11.34
N GLY A 255 -15.40 -0.50 -11.60
CA GLY A 255 -14.90 -0.83 -12.93
C GLY A 255 -13.92 0.19 -13.53
N GLU A 256 -13.72 1.33 -12.86
CA GLU A 256 -12.79 2.39 -13.26
C GLU A 256 -11.38 2.13 -12.69
N CYS A 257 -10.77 1.04 -13.13
CA CYS A 257 -9.36 0.74 -12.85
C CYS A 257 -8.56 0.66 -14.15
N LEU A 258 -7.23 0.80 -14.09
CA LEU A 258 -6.36 0.69 -15.26
C LEU A 258 -5.95 -0.74 -15.58
N SER A 259 -5.48 -1.48 -14.58
CA SER A 259 -5.00 -2.85 -14.74
C SER A 259 -5.95 -3.86 -14.10
N PHE A 260 -6.25 -3.68 -12.81
CA PHE A 260 -7.21 -4.49 -12.06
C PHE A 260 -7.68 -3.73 -10.81
N GLY A 261 -8.89 -4.05 -10.33
CA GLY A 261 -9.32 -3.64 -9.00
C GLY A 261 -8.80 -4.60 -7.95
N TYR A 262 -8.46 -4.10 -6.76
CA TYR A 262 -7.85 -4.92 -5.72
C TYR A 262 -8.20 -4.40 -4.33
N ALA A 263 -8.43 -5.32 -3.40
CA ALA A 263 -8.31 -5.06 -1.98
C ALA A 263 -7.90 -6.34 -1.26
N GLN A 264 -7.26 -6.18 -0.11
CA GLN A 264 -7.12 -7.26 0.87
C GLN A 264 -8.13 -7.07 2.00
N ALA A 265 -8.76 -8.17 2.39
CA ALA A 265 -9.66 -8.30 3.53
C ALA A 265 -9.21 -9.49 4.41
N GLY A 266 -9.80 -9.64 5.60
CA GLY A 266 -9.35 -10.60 6.62
C GLY A 266 -8.62 -9.90 7.76
N GLN A 267 -8.25 -10.65 8.80
CA GLN A 267 -7.72 -10.07 10.04
C GLN A 267 -6.74 -11.02 10.73
N GLU A 268 -5.77 -10.45 11.46
CA GLU A 268 -4.99 -11.23 12.43
C GLU A 268 -5.85 -11.78 13.57
N ASN A 269 -5.53 -13.00 13.99
CA ASN A 269 -6.20 -13.63 15.13
C ASN A 269 -5.97 -12.87 16.46
N SER A 270 -4.90 -12.09 16.57
CA SER A 270 -4.56 -11.27 17.75
C SER A 270 -5.58 -10.20 18.13
N PHE A 271 -6.58 -9.89 17.28
CA PHE A 271 -7.69 -9.01 17.69
C PHE A 271 -8.84 -9.74 18.40
N GLY A 272 -8.88 -11.08 18.32
CA GLY A 272 -9.90 -11.89 18.98
C GLY A 272 -11.23 -11.90 18.23
N TRP A 273 -11.94 -13.02 18.35
CA TRP A 273 -13.15 -13.26 17.54
C TRP A 273 -14.25 -12.25 17.85
N GLU A 274 -14.47 -11.96 19.13
CA GLU A 274 -15.51 -11.04 19.58
C GLU A 274 -15.40 -9.64 18.97
N SER A 275 -14.18 -9.15 18.73
CA SER A 275 -13.95 -7.83 18.12
C SER A 275 -14.23 -7.83 16.62
N MET A 276 -13.81 -8.88 15.90
CA MET A 276 -13.89 -8.93 14.44
C MET A 276 -15.19 -9.54 13.88
N LYS A 277 -15.97 -10.26 14.70
CA LYS A 277 -17.07 -11.13 14.23
C LYS A 277 -18.10 -10.39 13.38
N ASP A 278 -18.56 -9.23 13.80
CA ASP A 278 -19.67 -8.53 13.15
C ASP A 278 -19.22 -7.96 11.80
N GLY A 279 -18.03 -7.35 11.75
CA GLY A 279 -17.38 -6.89 10.53
C GLY A 279 -17.16 -8.03 9.53
N LEU A 280 -16.58 -9.15 9.97
CA LEU A 280 -16.32 -10.29 9.08
C LEU A 280 -17.61 -10.95 8.57
N ILE A 281 -18.61 -11.13 9.43
CA ILE A 281 -19.91 -11.69 9.03
C ILE A 281 -20.54 -10.85 7.91
N TYR A 282 -20.49 -9.52 8.04
CA TYR A 282 -21.02 -8.62 7.02
C TYR A 282 -20.19 -8.67 5.74
N GLN A 283 -18.87 -8.45 5.85
CA GLN A 283 -17.95 -8.43 4.70
C GLN A 283 -18.05 -9.72 3.87
N PHE A 284 -18.07 -10.89 4.50
CA PHE A 284 -18.05 -12.16 3.76
C PHE A 284 -19.39 -12.45 3.09
N ALA A 285 -20.51 -11.99 3.67
CA ALA A 285 -21.80 -12.05 2.99
C ALA A 285 -21.81 -11.16 1.73
N GLU A 286 -21.25 -9.96 1.81
CA GLU A 286 -21.14 -9.07 0.66
C GLU A 286 -20.17 -9.60 -0.40
N PHE A 287 -19.05 -10.20 0.00
CA PHE A 287 -18.13 -10.84 -0.94
C PHE A 287 -18.77 -12.01 -1.67
N GLU A 288 -19.54 -12.86 -0.97
CA GLU A 288 -20.30 -13.94 -1.59
C GLU A 288 -21.30 -13.38 -2.61
N ARG A 289 -22.06 -12.33 -2.24
CA ARG A 289 -23.04 -11.69 -3.10
C ARG A 289 -22.40 -11.13 -4.37
N LEU A 290 -21.35 -10.30 -4.23
CA LEU A 290 -20.65 -9.69 -5.35
C LEU A 290 -19.96 -10.72 -6.25
N GLN A 291 -19.42 -11.81 -5.67
CA GLN A 291 -18.85 -12.90 -6.44
C GLN A 291 -19.91 -13.64 -7.27
N LYS A 292 -21.09 -13.92 -6.69
CA LYS A 292 -22.23 -14.52 -7.42
C LYS A 292 -22.76 -13.63 -8.54
N GLU A 293 -22.66 -12.31 -8.38
CA GLU A 293 -22.98 -11.32 -9.40
C GLU A 293 -21.89 -11.18 -10.48
N GLY A 294 -20.74 -11.83 -10.33
CA GLY A 294 -19.61 -11.73 -11.25
C GLY A 294 -18.86 -10.39 -11.15
N ARG A 295 -19.09 -9.61 -10.10
CA ARG A 295 -18.49 -8.28 -9.90
C ARG A 295 -17.09 -8.33 -9.32
N ILE A 296 -16.79 -9.36 -8.53
CA ILE A 296 -15.47 -9.60 -7.95
C ILE A 296 -15.07 -11.07 -8.07
N THR A 297 -13.78 -11.35 -7.93
CA THR A 297 -13.21 -12.67 -7.70
C THR A 297 -12.55 -12.69 -6.33
N VAL A 298 -12.94 -13.63 -5.48
CA VAL A 298 -12.29 -13.87 -4.19
C VAL A 298 -11.34 -15.06 -4.34
N GLU A 299 -10.04 -14.82 -4.23
CA GLU A 299 -9.03 -15.85 -4.48
C GLU A 299 -7.87 -15.80 -3.49
N PRO A 300 -7.08 -16.88 -3.36
CA PRO A 300 -5.84 -16.86 -2.59
C PRO A 300 -4.78 -15.92 -3.18
N LEU A 301 -3.92 -15.36 -2.33
CA LEU A 301 -2.84 -14.45 -2.71
C LEU A 301 -1.92 -15.03 -3.79
N GLY A 302 -1.57 -16.32 -3.70
CA GLY A 302 -0.68 -16.96 -4.68
C GLY A 302 -1.31 -17.09 -6.05
N GLU A 303 -2.65 -17.17 -6.15
CA GLU A 303 -3.34 -17.13 -7.44
C GLU A 303 -3.26 -15.75 -8.07
N THR A 304 -3.49 -14.70 -7.29
CA THR A 304 -3.26 -13.31 -7.74
C THR A 304 -1.82 -13.15 -8.22
N GLY A 305 -0.84 -13.63 -7.46
CA GLY A 305 0.58 -13.56 -7.80
C GLY A 305 0.95 -14.26 -9.10
N ARG A 306 0.48 -15.50 -9.29
CA ARG A 306 0.71 -16.27 -10.53
C ARG A 306 0.03 -15.62 -11.73
N TRP A 307 -1.21 -15.13 -11.58
CA TRP A 307 -1.90 -14.40 -12.63
C TRP A 307 -1.15 -13.11 -12.99
N PHE A 308 -0.77 -12.30 -12.01
CA PHE A 308 -0.05 -11.05 -12.22
C PHE A 308 1.26 -11.29 -12.98
N LYS A 309 1.99 -12.35 -12.63
CA LYS A 309 3.20 -12.83 -13.35
C LYS A 309 2.97 -13.31 -14.76
N SER A 310 1.80 -13.86 -15.06
CA SER A 310 1.44 -14.26 -16.41
C SER A 310 0.99 -13.09 -17.29
N GLU A 311 0.38 -12.07 -16.68
CA GLU A 311 -0.24 -10.95 -17.37
C GLU A 311 0.76 -9.80 -17.62
N TYR A 312 1.59 -9.48 -16.63
CA TYR A 312 2.41 -8.28 -16.64
C TYR A 312 3.90 -8.63 -16.61
N LYS A 313 4.63 -8.13 -17.61
CA LYS A 313 6.10 -8.28 -17.68
C LYS A 313 6.81 -7.39 -16.64
N GLN A 314 6.27 -6.20 -16.44
CA GLN A 314 6.73 -5.19 -15.49
C GLN A 314 5.52 -4.62 -14.76
N THR A 315 5.75 -3.80 -13.74
CA THR A 315 4.67 -3.21 -12.94
C THR A 315 3.71 -2.42 -13.85
N PRO A 316 2.43 -2.81 -13.97
CA PRO A 316 1.48 -2.06 -14.77
C PRO A 316 1.08 -0.78 -14.03
N ALA A 317 0.72 0.26 -14.79
CA ALA A 317 0.03 1.40 -14.18
C ALA A 317 -1.31 0.94 -13.58
N SER A 318 -1.71 1.60 -12.50
CA SER A 318 -2.88 1.24 -11.73
C SER A 318 -3.61 2.48 -11.24
N ALA A 319 -4.92 2.34 -11.01
CA ALA A 319 -5.74 3.44 -10.51
C ALA A 319 -6.81 2.91 -9.55
N ILE A 320 -7.20 3.77 -8.60
CA ILE A 320 -8.34 3.60 -7.69
C ILE A 320 -9.13 4.90 -7.73
N THR A 321 -10.43 4.83 -8.02
CA THR A 321 -11.30 6.00 -8.10
C THR A 321 -12.39 5.94 -7.05
N ALA A 322 -12.77 7.11 -6.53
CA ALA A 322 -13.91 7.31 -5.67
C ALA A 322 -14.63 8.60 -6.05
N HIS A 323 -15.92 8.48 -6.38
CA HIS A 323 -16.77 9.59 -6.81
C HIS A 323 -17.50 10.29 -5.66
N SER A 324 -17.37 9.74 -4.45
CA SER A 324 -17.82 10.34 -3.20
C SER A 324 -16.96 9.82 -2.05
N ALA A 325 -16.95 10.51 -0.92
CA ALA A 325 -16.71 9.85 0.36
C ALA A 325 -17.96 9.04 0.79
N TRP A 326 -17.80 8.22 1.83
CA TRP A 326 -18.92 7.43 2.38
C TRP A 326 -19.99 8.31 3.04
N ASP A 327 -19.60 9.49 3.54
CA ASP A 327 -20.45 10.44 4.27
C ASP A 327 -20.56 11.81 3.58
N ASP A 328 -19.84 12.03 2.48
CA ASP A 328 -19.79 13.32 1.77
C ASP A 328 -19.73 13.13 0.24
N PRO A 329 -20.80 13.47 -0.50
CA PRO A 329 -20.83 13.35 -1.96
C PRO A 329 -19.92 14.34 -2.69
N GLU A 330 -19.43 15.39 -2.01
CA GLU A 330 -18.60 16.42 -2.64
C GLU A 330 -17.11 16.11 -2.64
N LYS A 331 -16.69 15.06 -1.92
CA LYS A 331 -15.29 14.63 -1.88
C LYS A 331 -15.03 13.53 -2.89
N ARG A 332 -14.06 13.75 -3.78
CA ARG A 332 -13.72 12.85 -4.90
C ARG A 332 -12.22 12.63 -4.94
N SER A 333 -11.80 11.42 -5.29
CA SER A 333 -10.39 11.02 -5.23
C SER A 333 -10.03 10.09 -6.39
N VAL A 334 -8.88 10.34 -7.01
CA VAL A 334 -8.24 9.41 -7.96
C VAL A 334 -6.80 9.19 -7.54
N TRP A 335 -6.48 7.96 -7.18
CA TRP A 335 -5.10 7.49 -7.06
C TRP A 335 -4.64 6.94 -8.40
N TYR A 336 -3.42 7.30 -8.78
CA TYR A 336 -2.73 6.72 -9.92
C TYR A 336 -1.32 6.33 -9.50
N CYS A 337 -0.91 5.11 -9.81
CA CYS A 337 0.44 4.61 -9.57
C CYS A 337 1.02 4.04 -10.87
N SER A 338 2.31 4.27 -11.09
CA SER A 338 3.12 3.70 -12.16
C SER A 338 4.47 3.28 -11.59
N ARG A 339 5.36 2.70 -12.39
CA ARG A 339 6.72 2.39 -11.92
C ARG A 339 7.62 3.63 -11.77
N PHE A 340 7.19 4.83 -12.15
CA PHE A 340 7.96 6.07 -12.05
C PHE A 340 7.43 7.06 -11.02
N TYR A 341 6.13 7.04 -10.73
CA TYR A 341 5.53 7.93 -9.74
C TYR A 341 4.17 7.42 -9.27
N ARG A 342 3.71 7.98 -8.15
CA ARG A 342 2.31 7.96 -7.74
C ARG A 342 1.78 9.38 -7.65
N THR A 343 0.46 9.53 -7.76
CA THR A 343 -0.20 10.79 -7.45
C THR A 343 -1.61 10.56 -6.94
N ASN A 344 -2.11 11.52 -6.15
CA ASN A 344 -3.52 11.63 -5.84
C ASN A 344 -4.11 12.96 -6.29
N LEU A 345 -5.18 12.86 -7.08
CA LEU A 345 -6.03 13.97 -7.47
C LEU A 345 -7.23 14.00 -6.53
N TYR A 346 -7.35 15.06 -5.73
CA TYR A 346 -8.39 15.20 -4.72
C TYR A 346 -9.23 16.44 -5.01
N ALA A 347 -10.55 16.28 -5.03
CA ALA A 347 -11.50 17.37 -5.15
C ALA A 347 -12.43 17.40 -3.95
N ASP A 348 -12.72 18.60 -3.48
CA ASP A 348 -13.60 18.89 -2.36
C ASP A 348 -14.39 20.15 -2.69
N ASN A 349 -15.72 19.99 -2.78
CA ASN A 349 -16.63 21.01 -3.28
C ASN A 349 -16.20 21.52 -4.66
N ASP A 350 -16.00 22.82 -4.84
CA ASP A 350 -15.58 23.45 -6.09
C ASP A 350 -14.05 23.61 -6.20
N THR A 351 -13.27 22.93 -5.36
CA THR A 351 -11.81 23.00 -5.37
C THR A 351 -11.17 21.66 -5.70
N MET A 352 -9.98 21.70 -6.31
CA MET A 352 -9.15 20.52 -6.54
C MET A 352 -7.70 20.81 -6.17
N ARG A 353 -6.97 19.76 -5.81
CA ARG A 353 -5.52 19.79 -5.62
C ARG A 353 -4.91 18.43 -6.00
N ILE A 354 -3.65 18.47 -6.41
CA ILE A 354 -2.80 17.28 -6.37
C ILE A 354 -2.28 17.19 -4.94
N ARG A 355 -2.95 16.40 -4.08
CA ARG A 355 -2.59 16.34 -2.66
C ARG A 355 -1.38 15.44 -2.41
N ASP A 356 -1.02 14.56 -3.34
CA ASP A 356 0.15 13.69 -3.24
C ASP A 356 0.84 13.56 -4.61
N LEU A 357 2.16 13.67 -4.63
CA LEU A 357 3.00 13.37 -5.79
C LEU A 357 4.39 12.93 -5.32
N HIS A 358 4.66 11.64 -5.43
CA HIS A 358 5.96 11.04 -5.13
C HIS A 358 6.54 10.36 -6.37
N LEU A 359 7.85 10.49 -6.56
CA LEU A 359 8.60 9.82 -7.61
C LEU A 359 9.26 8.55 -7.09
N PHE A 360 9.52 7.64 -8.02
CA PHE A 360 10.21 6.39 -7.79
C PHE A 360 11.52 6.36 -8.57
N ASP A 361 12.56 5.90 -7.91
CA ASP A 361 13.87 5.63 -8.52
C ASP A 361 14.30 4.24 -8.05
N GLU A 362 14.50 3.31 -8.98
CA GLU A 362 14.86 1.93 -8.66
C GLU A 362 16.26 1.81 -8.00
N GLN A 363 17.06 2.88 -8.02
CA GLN A 363 18.35 3.00 -7.36
C GLN A 363 18.27 3.59 -5.95
N TYR A 364 17.10 4.06 -5.51
CA TYR A 364 16.94 4.55 -4.13
C TYR A 364 17.17 3.40 -3.15
N PRO A 365 18.17 3.48 -2.26
CA PRO A 365 18.59 2.34 -1.45
C PRO A 365 17.54 1.97 -0.38
N ASP A 366 17.39 0.66 -0.12
CA ASP A 366 16.71 0.20 1.09
C ASP A 366 17.50 0.67 2.32
N PRO A 367 16.87 1.39 3.27
CA PRO A 367 17.55 1.91 4.45
C PRO A 367 18.14 0.82 5.36
N PHE A 368 17.70 -0.43 5.22
CA PHE A 368 18.14 -1.57 6.03
C PHE A 368 18.91 -2.63 5.23
N GLU A 369 19.38 -2.29 4.03
CA GLU A 369 20.24 -3.18 3.24
C GLU A 369 21.50 -3.53 4.05
N ASP A 370 22.30 -2.53 4.45
CA ASP A 370 23.55 -2.73 5.19
C ASP A 370 23.48 -2.29 6.67
N ILE A 371 22.28 -1.93 7.15
CA ILE A 371 22.05 -1.42 8.50
C ILE A 371 21.15 -2.39 9.27
N VAL A 372 21.56 -2.71 10.50
CA VAL A 372 20.72 -3.39 11.49
C VAL A 372 19.97 -2.33 12.29
N CYS A 373 18.64 -2.39 12.27
CA CYS A 373 17.81 -1.49 13.06
C CYS A 373 17.95 -1.80 14.54
N THR A 374 18.39 -0.83 15.33
CA THR A 374 18.45 -0.91 16.80
C THR A 374 17.34 -0.11 17.47
N ALA A 375 16.53 0.60 16.68
CA ALA A 375 15.40 1.39 17.15
C ALA A 375 14.12 0.55 17.26
N ASN A 376 13.14 1.06 18.00
CA ASN A 376 11.82 0.43 18.05
C ASN A 376 11.06 0.58 16.73
N GLU A 377 11.49 1.51 15.88
CA GLU A 377 10.75 1.93 14.70
C GLU A 377 11.60 1.86 13.42
N ALA A 378 10.93 1.73 12.27
CA ALA A 378 11.54 1.83 10.95
C ALA A 378 10.70 2.71 10.02
N CYS A 379 11.38 3.36 9.09
CA CYS A 379 10.75 4.16 8.05
C CYS A 379 11.25 3.68 6.68
N TYR A 380 10.30 3.42 5.80
CA TYR A 380 10.51 3.30 4.37
C TYR A 380 9.81 4.48 3.72
N ASP A 381 10.54 5.22 2.89
CA ASP A 381 10.02 6.36 2.17
C ASP A 381 10.37 6.36 0.69
N THR A 382 9.80 7.29 -0.06
CA THR A 382 10.13 7.55 -1.47
C THR A 382 10.49 9.02 -1.69
N LEU A 383 10.41 9.53 -2.93
CA LEU A 383 10.93 10.85 -3.29
C LEU A 383 9.76 11.87 -3.44
N PRO A 384 9.45 12.68 -2.40
CA PRO A 384 8.28 13.56 -2.43
C PRO A 384 8.51 14.81 -3.29
N LEU A 385 7.59 15.12 -4.21
CA LEU A 385 7.47 16.46 -4.79
C LEU A 385 6.42 17.31 -4.04
N ALA A 386 5.32 16.69 -3.68
CA ALA A 386 4.26 17.28 -2.86
C ALA A 386 3.63 16.21 -1.97
N ASP A 387 3.42 16.54 -0.70
CA ASP A 387 2.93 15.62 0.31
C ASP A 387 1.90 16.33 1.19
N GLY A 388 0.63 16.16 0.87
CA GLY A 388 -0.47 16.86 1.52
C GLY A 388 -0.65 16.45 2.98
N HIS A 389 -0.17 15.29 3.41
CA HIS A 389 -0.21 14.90 4.82
C HIS A 389 0.91 15.60 5.60
N LEU A 390 2.15 15.48 5.13
CA LEU A 390 3.32 15.95 5.88
C LEU A 390 3.59 17.44 5.67
N HIS A 391 3.08 18.06 4.60
CA HIS A 391 3.25 19.49 4.33
C HIS A 391 2.09 20.36 4.84
N THR A 392 1.05 19.75 5.41
CA THR A 392 -0.07 20.45 6.08
C THR A 392 0.30 20.83 7.52
N ALA A 393 -0.04 22.05 7.91
CA ALA A 393 -0.03 22.53 9.30
C ALA A 393 -0.78 23.86 9.41
N ASN A 394 -1.15 24.27 10.64
CA ASN A 394 -1.88 25.51 10.93
C ASN A 394 -3.20 25.64 10.15
N GLY A 395 -3.88 24.52 9.87
CA GLY A 395 -5.11 24.49 9.09
C GLY A 395 -4.93 24.82 7.60
N ILE A 396 -3.69 24.86 7.09
CA ILE A 396 -3.37 25.12 5.68
C ILE A 396 -3.06 23.80 4.99
N PRO A 397 -3.93 23.31 4.08
CA PRO A 397 -3.71 22.05 3.40
C PRO A 397 -2.55 22.13 2.39
N GLY A 398 -1.59 21.23 2.53
CA GLY A 398 -0.46 21.07 1.61
C GLY A 398 -0.86 20.49 0.24
N GLY A 399 0.10 20.40 -0.67
CA GLY A 399 -0.09 19.87 -2.04
C GLY A 399 -0.05 20.95 -3.13
N LEU A 400 -0.26 20.55 -4.39
CA LEU A 400 -0.31 21.49 -5.52
C LEU A 400 -1.75 21.99 -5.74
N HIS A 401 -1.95 23.28 -5.52
CA HIS A 401 -3.23 23.97 -5.68
C HIS A 401 -3.31 24.69 -7.03
N PHE A 402 -4.47 24.61 -7.67
CA PHE A 402 -4.73 25.25 -8.96
C PHE A 402 -5.19 26.69 -8.77
N ARG A 403 -4.41 27.66 -9.26
CA ARG A 403 -4.71 29.09 -9.17
C ARG A 403 -4.81 29.72 -10.55
N ARG A 404 -5.60 30.78 -10.67
CA ARG A 404 -5.52 31.70 -11.81
C ARG A 404 -4.31 32.64 -11.67
N PRO A 405 -3.87 33.29 -12.76
CA PRO A 405 -2.80 34.29 -12.72
C PRO A 405 -3.10 35.50 -11.82
N ASP A 406 -4.38 35.80 -11.57
CA ASP A 406 -4.81 36.85 -10.62
C ASP A 406 -4.74 36.41 -9.14
N GLY A 407 -4.32 35.17 -8.89
CA GLY A 407 -4.18 34.58 -7.58
C GLY A 407 -5.46 33.95 -7.04
N SER A 408 -6.61 33.97 -7.73
CA SER A 408 -7.85 33.28 -7.31
C SER A 408 -7.79 31.77 -7.52
N THR A 409 -8.65 30.99 -6.84
CA THR A 409 -8.73 29.53 -7.04
C THR A 409 -9.30 29.22 -8.41
N LEU A 410 -8.69 28.29 -9.14
CA LEU A 410 -9.30 27.72 -10.34
C LEU A 410 -10.30 26.63 -9.89
N PRO A 411 -11.62 26.83 -10.11
CA PRO A 411 -12.63 25.94 -9.55
C PRO A 411 -12.67 24.61 -10.31
N CYS A 412 -13.20 23.57 -9.68
CA CYS A 412 -13.52 22.28 -10.29
C CYS A 412 -15.03 22.07 -10.39
N SER A 413 -15.45 21.10 -11.18
CA SER A 413 -16.82 20.58 -11.21
C SER A 413 -16.79 19.04 -11.13
N ASP A 414 -17.83 18.39 -11.65
CA ASP A 414 -17.93 16.92 -11.72
C ASP A 414 -16.63 16.28 -12.23
N MET A 415 -16.19 15.26 -11.51
CA MET A 415 -15.04 14.44 -11.87
C MET A 415 -15.47 13.34 -12.84
N LYS A 416 -14.74 13.20 -13.94
CA LYS A 416 -14.90 12.09 -14.88
C LYS A 416 -13.56 11.40 -15.10
N PHE A 417 -13.50 10.13 -14.72
CA PHE A 417 -12.39 9.25 -15.05
C PHE A 417 -12.61 8.61 -16.42
N THR A 418 -11.54 8.48 -17.21
CA THR A 418 -11.54 7.75 -18.48
C THR A 418 -10.25 6.96 -18.58
N ASP A 419 -10.36 5.64 -18.69
CA ASP A 419 -9.27 4.76 -19.09
C ASP A 419 -9.02 4.91 -20.60
N LEU A 420 -7.80 5.29 -20.96
CA LEU A 420 -7.36 5.45 -22.35
C LEU A 420 -6.57 4.23 -22.86
N GLU A 421 -6.60 3.13 -22.11
CA GLU A 421 -5.81 1.91 -22.33
C GLU A 421 -4.30 2.14 -22.15
N ASN A 422 -3.51 1.05 -22.22
CA ASN A 422 -2.04 1.08 -22.12
C ASN A 422 -1.50 1.81 -20.88
N GLY A 423 -2.25 1.77 -19.77
CA GLY A 423 -1.87 2.42 -18.52
C GLY A 423 -2.06 3.94 -18.49
N GLN A 424 -2.77 4.51 -19.47
CA GLN A 424 -3.07 5.94 -19.50
C GLN A 424 -4.46 6.21 -18.93
N ALA A 425 -4.56 7.21 -18.05
CA ALA A 425 -5.84 7.68 -17.51
C ALA A 425 -6.03 9.16 -17.81
N LYS A 426 -7.26 9.56 -18.11
CA LYS A 426 -7.66 10.95 -18.17
C LYS A 426 -8.67 11.23 -17.06
N VAL A 427 -8.43 12.29 -16.29
CA VAL A 427 -9.36 12.78 -15.26
C VAL A 427 -9.75 14.21 -15.63
N ASP A 428 -11.02 14.37 -15.98
CA ASP A 428 -11.63 15.66 -16.29
C ASP A 428 -12.37 16.20 -15.06
N PHE A 429 -12.10 17.43 -14.67
CA PHE A 429 -12.79 18.17 -13.60
C PHE A 429 -13.55 19.38 -14.15
N GLY A 430 -13.94 19.34 -15.43
CA GLY A 430 -14.64 20.39 -16.16
C GLY A 430 -13.74 21.53 -16.64
N THR A 431 -13.05 22.21 -15.72
CA THR A 431 -12.14 23.35 -16.03
C THR A 431 -10.72 22.89 -16.32
N VAL A 432 -10.30 21.79 -15.70
CA VAL A 432 -8.98 21.18 -15.81
C VAL A 432 -9.15 19.74 -16.25
N SER A 433 -8.27 19.31 -17.14
CA SER A 433 -8.12 17.93 -17.61
C SER A 433 -6.70 17.47 -17.32
N ILE A 434 -6.55 16.33 -16.65
CA ILE A 434 -5.26 15.73 -16.30
C ILE A 434 -5.12 14.39 -17.01
N LEU A 435 -4.13 14.28 -17.89
CA LEU A 435 -3.71 13.04 -18.54
C LEU A 435 -2.52 12.47 -17.78
N LEU A 436 -2.71 11.28 -17.24
CA LEU A 436 -1.73 10.50 -16.49
C LEU A 436 -1.20 9.39 -17.40
N SER A 437 0.11 9.28 -17.50
CA SER A 437 0.82 8.22 -18.24
C SER A 437 1.97 7.68 -17.39
N GLU A 438 2.66 6.65 -17.87
CA GLU A 438 3.63 5.90 -17.07
C GLU A 438 4.74 6.78 -16.44
N ASP A 439 5.27 7.74 -17.19
CA ASP A 439 6.37 8.63 -16.78
C ASP A 439 6.00 10.12 -16.89
N ARG A 440 4.73 10.43 -17.16
CA ARG A 440 4.27 11.77 -17.56
C ARG A 440 2.94 12.15 -16.94
N MET A 441 2.81 13.44 -16.65
CA MET A 441 1.55 14.08 -16.29
C MET A 441 1.35 15.33 -17.16
N GLU A 442 0.27 15.36 -17.94
CA GLU A 442 -0.15 16.54 -18.69
C GLU A 442 -1.41 17.13 -18.07
N ILE A 443 -1.39 18.43 -17.79
CA ILE A 443 -2.48 19.18 -17.21
C ILE A 443 -2.87 20.26 -18.20
N THR A 444 -4.16 20.34 -18.53
CA THR A 444 -4.71 21.28 -19.51
C THR A 444 -5.92 22.01 -18.97
N ALA A 445 -6.02 23.30 -19.29
CA ALA A 445 -7.17 24.16 -18.98
C ALA A 445 -7.43 25.13 -20.14
N ALA A 446 -8.62 25.76 -20.16
CA ALA A 446 -8.99 26.73 -21.19
C ALA A 446 -8.28 28.09 -21.03
N GLU A 447 -7.82 28.40 -19.82
CA GLU A 447 -7.07 29.60 -19.46
C GLU A 447 -5.71 29.22 -18.87
N ASP A 448 -4.76 30.17 -18.86
CA ASP A 448 -3.51 29.97 -18.13
C ASP A 448 -3.78 29.86 -16.62
N PHE A 449 -2.97 29.05 -15.94
CA PHE A 449 -3.09 28.75 -14.53
C PHE A 449 -1.71 28.55 -13.88
N ILE A 450 -1.71 28.49 -12.55
CA ILE A 450 -0.52 28.28 -11.72
C ILE A 450 -0.78 27.05 -10.85
N LEU A 451 0.19 26.13 -10.80
CA LEU A 451 0.26 25.11 -9.75
C LEU A 451 1.12 25.64 -8.62
N GLU A 452 0.47 25.98 -7.51
CA GLU A 452 1.12 26.45 -6.27
C GLU A 452 1.31 25.26 -5.33
N ASN A 453 2.56 24.81 -5.15
CA ASN A 453 2.91 23.79 -4.17
C ASN A 453 2.97 24.42 -2.77
N ARG A 454 1.95 24.17 -1.96
CA ARG A 454 1.86 24.69 -0.59
C ARG A 454 2.61 23.77 0.36
N ILE A 455 3.68 24.31 0.93
CA ILE A 455 4.49 23.66 1.96
C ILE A 455 4.54 24.58 3.16
N VAL A 456 3.92 24.17 4.27
CA VAL A 456 3.88 25.01 5.48
C VAL A 456 5.27 25.07 6.12
N SER A 457 5.69 26.26 6.57
CA SER A 457 7.02 26.44 7.15
C SER A 457 7.22 25.58 8.40
N GLY A 458 8.37 24.90 8.47
CA GLY A 458 8.77 24.09 9.64
C GLY A 458 8.28 22.64 9.61
N VAL A 459 7.60 22.23 8.54
CA VAL A 459 7.21 20.83 8.31
C VAL A 459 8.39 19.95 7.91
N VAL A 460 8.21 18.64 8.05
CA VAL A 460 9.21 17.61 7.76
C VAL A 460 9.07 17.10 6.32
N HIS A 461 9.95 16.17 5.91
CA HIS A 461 9.89 15.48 4.61
C HIS A 461 9.82 16.42 3.39
N THR A 462 10.44 17.59 3.49
CA THR A 462 10.58 18.54 2.38
C THR A 462 11.91 18.30 1.68
N PRO A 463 11.93 18.08 0.36
CA PRO A 463 13.18 17.92 -0.37
C PRO A 463 13.97 19.22 -0.42
N SER A 464 15.29 19.09 -0.44
CA SER A 464 16.19 20.23 -0.64
C SER A 464 16.26 20.58 -2.12
N ILE A 465 16.13 21.87 -2.44
CA ILE A 465 16.28 22.38 -3.81
C ILE A 465 17.77 22.49 -4.13
N LEU A 466 18.22 21.77 -5.14
CA LEU A 466 19.61 21.81 -5.61
C LEU A 466 19.81 22.86 -6.70
N ALA A 467 18.91 22.89 -7.67
CA ALA A 467 18.93 23.82 -8.80
C ALA A 467 17.52 23.98 -9.38
N GLN A 468 17.27 25.14 -9.99
CA GLN A 468 16.05 25.43 -10.74
C GLN A 468 16.42 26.15 -12.04
N SER A 469 15.76 25.75 -13.12
CA SER A 469 15.64 26.49 -14.38
C SER A 469 14.16 26.56 -14.77
N ASP A 470 13.83 27.31 -15.81
CA ASP A 470 12.45 27.42 -16.31
C ASP A 470 11.83 26.04 -16.58
N SER A 471 12.59 25.07 -17.10
CA SER A 471 12.06 23.77 -17.48
C SER A 471 12.44 22.62 -16.54
N ARG A 472 13.21 22.85 -15.48
CA ARG A 472 13.76 21.75 -14.65
C ARG A 472 13.92 22.15 -13.20
N LEU A 473 13.49 21.28 -12.30
CA LEU A 473 13.72 21.39 -10.86
C LEU A 473 14.52 20.18 -10.38
N ASP A 474 15.73 20.41 -9.87
CA ASP A 474 16.60 19.39 -9.28
C ASP A 474 16.47 19.40 -7.76
N LEU A 475 16.20 18.23 -7.20
CA LEU A 475 15.88 18.03 -5.78
C LEU A 475 16.84 17.00 -5.16
N SER A 476 16.93 17.04 -3.83
CA SER A 476 17.61 16.04 -3.02
C SER A 476 16.76 15.66 -1.82
N TYR A 477 16.60 14.36 -1.60
CA TYR A 477 15.88 13.82 -0.45
C TYR A 477 16.64 12.60 0.09
N ASN A 478 16.94 12.60 1.40
CA ASN A 478 17.78 11.60 2.06
C ASN A 478 19.12 11.31 1.34
N GLY A 479 19.70 12.33 0.69
CA GLY A 479 20.95 12.22 -0.06
C GLY A 479 20.81 11.72 -1.50
N THR A 480 19.61 11.30 -1.92
CA THR A 480 19.29 10.88 -3.28
C THR A 480 18.82 12.06 -4.10
N LYS A 481 19.37 12.21 -5.31
CA LYS A 481 19.03 13.28 -6.24
C LYS A 481 18.00 12.80 -7.24
N TYR A 482 17.04 13.65 -7.55
CA TYR A 482 16.02 13.39 -8.57
C TYR A 482 15.55 14.72 -9.16
N SER A 483 14.79 14.67 -10.24
CA SER A 483 14.39 15.88 -10.94
C SER A 483 13.01 15.77 -11.56
N VAL A 484 12.35 16.92 -11.68
CA VAL A 484 11.14 17.09 -12.49
C VAL A 484 11.49 17.92 -13.70
N GLN A 485 11.19 17.40 -14.89
CA GLN A 485 11.38 18.11 -16.15
C GLN A 485 10.03 18.56 -16.70
N LEU A 486 9.93 19.80 -17.17
CA LEU A 486 8.78 20.31 -17.89
C LEU A 486 9.06 20.29 -19.39
N GLU A 487 8.13 19.75 -20.17
CA GLU A 487 8.08 19.88 -21.62
C GLU A 487 7.20 21.07 -22.06
N SER A 488 6.25 21.47 -21.21
CA SER A 488 5.40 22.65 -21.38
C SER A 488 5.10 23.27 -20.02
N GLY A 489 5.01 24.59 -19.97
CA GLY A 489 4.97 25.37 -18.73
C GLY A 489 6.39 25.70 -18.23
N ARG A 490 6.47 26.49 -17.15
CA ARG A 490 7.75 26.88 -16.54
C ARG A 490 7.69 27.01 -15.02
N PHE A 491 8.79 26.67 -14.35
CA PHE A 491 8.98 26.97 -12.94
C PHE A 491 9.21 28.47 -12.73
N GLU A 492 8.27 29.16 -12.10
CA GLU A 492 8.50 30.52 -11.57
C GLU A 492 9.34 30.47 -10.30
N SER A 493 9.07 29.47 -9.46
CA SER A 493 9.86 29.13 -8.28
C SER A 493 9.82 27.62 -8.06
N ALA A 494 10.57 27.12 -7.08
CA ALA A 494 10.52 25.71 -6.71
C ALA A 494 9.15 25.26 -6.19
N THR A 495 8.26 26.20 -5.86
CA THR A 495 6.90 25.94 -5.36
C THR A 495 5.82 26.50 -6.28
N ALA A 496 6.15 26.99 -7.48
CA ALA A 496 5.18 27.56 -8.42
C ALA A 496 5.51 27.21 -9.87
N ILE A 497 4.56 26.55 -10.55
CA ILE A 497 4.65 26.21 -11.97
C ILE A 497 3.58 26.99 -12.73
N LEU A 498 4.00 27.78 -13.71
CA LEU A 498 3.13 28.53 -14.61
C LEU A 498 2.83 27.69 -15.85
N SER A 499 1.56 27.62 -16.25
CA SER A 499 1.19 27.02 -17.53
C SER A 499 1.69 27.86 -18.71
N GLU A 500 1.78 27.21 -19.86
CA GLU A 500 2.00 27.86 -21.15
C GLU A 500 0.86 27.52 -22.10
N ASN A 501 0.06 28.51 -22.50
CA ASN A 501 -1.14 28.33 -23.32
C ASN A 501 -2.13 27.33 -22.70
N GLY A 502 -2.34 27.45 -21.39
CA GLY A 502 -3.22 26.57 -20.62
C GLY A 502 -2.70 25.13 -20.46
N ARG A 503 -1.39 24.89 -20.61
CA ARG A 503 -0.79 23.54 -20.48
C ARG A 503 0.42 23.51 -19.54
N ILE A 504 0.52 22.43 -18.77
CA ILE A 504 1.74 21.98 -18.08
C ILE A 504 1.95 20.51 -18.45
N THR A 505 3.15 20.15 -18.89
CA THR A 505 3.53 18.74 -19.13
C THR A 505 4.79 18.44 -18.33
N ALA A 506 4.66 17.61 -17.29
CA ALA A 506 5.75 17.15 -16.44
C ALA A 506 6.18 15.73 -16.83
N VAL A 507 7.49 15.49 -16.83
CA VAL A 507 8.13 14.19 -17.07
C VAL A 507 8.91 13.81 -15.81
N PHE A 508 8.73 12.57 -15.39
CA PHE A 508 9.33 11.96 -14.21
C PHE A 508 10.29 10.86 -14.70
N ALA A 509 11.58 11.00 -14.40
CA ALA A 509 12.64 10.13 -14.89
C ALA A 509 13.47 9.55 -13.75
#